data_AF-A0A9P7DXT3-F1
#
_entry.id   AF-A0A9P7DXT3-F1
#
_cell.length_a   1.000
_cell.length_b   1.000
_cell.length_c   1.000
_cell.angle_alpha   90.00
_cell.angle_beta   90.00
_cell.angle_gamma   90.00
#
_symmetry.space_group_name_H-M   'P 1'
#
loop_
_entity.id
_entity.type
_entity.pdbx_description
1 polymer ?
#
loop_
_entity_poly.entity_id
_entity_poly.type
_entity_poly.pdbx_seq_one_letter_code
_entity_poly.pdbx_strand_id
1 'polypeptide(L)'
;MSGSNALQFFTCTFYHESDLDLYAYPGHIYELMEWHESAGYDFEPSWHQEEGWCNHILADWDGTATRFPQAPAIGLDLLWYPDIAAIYMIKQFVVMHGETTELKVQVIKMIYNPIKTIMKFHLTCMINIITFSARYSFYPIVTFEE
;
A
#
# COMPACT_ATOMS: atom_id res chain seq x y z
N MET A 1 -0.52 -6.29 2.67
CA MET A 1 -0.64 -6.39 1.21
C MET A 1 -2.04 -6.85 0.83
N SER A 2 -2.61 -6.28 -0.23
CA SER A 2 -3.92 -6.65 -0.81
C SER A 2 -3.88 -6.42 -2.34
N GLY A 3 -5.03 -6.45 -3.02
CA GLY A 3 -5.15 -6.06 -4.43
C GLY A 3 -4.70 -7.13 -5.42
N SER A 4 -4.27 -6.69 -6.60
CA SER A 4 -3.86 -7.59 -7.69
C SER A 4 -2.68 -8.46 -7.28
N ASN A 5 -1.71 -7.93 -6.53
CA ASN A 5 -0.56 -8.71 -6.07
C ASN A 5 -0.97 -9.85 -5.12
N ALA A 6 -1.92 -9.58 -4.21
CA ALA A 6 -2.46 -10.64 -3.36
C ALA A 6 -3.21 -11.69 -4.17
N LEU A 7 -3.97 -11.29 -5.19
CA LEU A 7 -4.65 -12.23 -6.09
C LEU A 7 -3.64 -13.12 -6.82
N GLN A 8 -2.61 -12.55 -7.46
CA GLN A 8 -1.52 -13.31 -8.11
C GLN A 8 -0.94 -14.39 -7.22
N PHE A 9 -0.67 -14.05 -5.96
CA PHE A 9 -0.13 -15.00 -5.00
C PHE A 9 -1.07 -16.19 -4.79
N PHE A 10 -2.38 -15.95 -4.65
CA PHE A 10 -3.35 -17.01 -4.40
C PHE A 10 -3.71 -17.82 -5.65
N THR A 11 -3.72 -17.21 -6.83
CA THR A 11 -4.07 -17.85 -8.11
C THR A 11 -2.86 -18.41 -8.86
N CYS A 12 -1.64 -18.18 -8.37
CA CYS A 12 -0.39 -18.52 -9.07
C CYS A 12 -0.32 -17.93 -10.49
N THR A 13 -0.92 -16.75 -10.72
CA THR A 13 -0.89 -16.03 -11.99
C THR A 13 0.10 -14.87 -11.95
N PHE A 14 0.54 -14.40 -13.13
CA PHE A 14 1.44 -13.27 -13.26
C PHE A 14 0.80 -12.16 -14.10
N TYR A 15 0.57 -10.99 -13.50
CA TYR A 15 0.16 -9.77 -14.17
C TYR A 15 1.36 -8.82 -14.24
N HIS A 16 1.88 -8.64 -15.46
CA HIS A 16 3.14 -7.93 -15.73
C HIS A 16 3.12 -6.45 -15.30
N GLU A 17 1.94 -5.86 -15.17
CA GLU A 17 1.75 -4.45 -14.79
C GLU A 17 1.20 -4.30 -13.37
N SER A 18 1.22 -5.36 -12.56
CA SER A 18 0.71 -5.27 -11.19
C SER A 18 1.67 -4.49 -10.30
N ASP A 19 1.19 -3.39 -9.74
CA ASP A 19 1.80 -2.73 -8.60
C ASP A 19 1.67 -3.60 -7.32
N LEU A 20 2.48 -3.28 -6.31
CA LEU A 20 2.37 -3.85 -4.96
C LEU A 20 1.70 -2.86 -4.00
N ASP A 21 0.52 -3.20 -3.50
CA ASP A 21 -0.22 -2.36 -2.55
C ASP A 21 0.07 -2.73 -1.08
N LEU A 22 0.73 -1.84 -0.35
CA LEU A 22 1.04 -1.97 1.07
C LEU A 22 0.16 -1.05 1.93
N TYR A 23 -0.88 -1.63 2.52
CA TYR A 23 -1.72 -0.94 3.50
C TYR A 23 -1.05 -1.00 4.87
N ALA A 24 -0.73 0.17 5.43
CA ALA A 24 -0.03 0.25 6.70
C ALA A 24 -0.74 1.16 7.71
N TYR A 25 -0.66 0.75 8.97
CA TYR A 25 -1.08 1.60 10.08
C TYR A 25 -0.19 2.85 10.09
N PRO A 26 -0.75 4.05 10.30
CA PRO A 26 0.01 5.28 10.13
C PRO A 26 1.22 5.42 11.07
N GLY A 27 1.27 4.64 12.15
CA GLY A 27 2.42 4.55 13.05
C GLY A 27 3.55 3.65 12.64
N HIS A 28 3.43 2.98 11.50
CA HIS A 28 4.48 2.12 10.94
C HIS A 28 4.93 2.59 9.55
N ILE A 29 4.48 3.78 9.13
CA ILE A 29 4.79 4.30 7.80
C ILE A 29 6.23 4.76 7.72
N TYR A 30 6.77 5.34 8.79
CA TYR A 30 8.15 5.80 8.82
C TYR A 30 9.12 4.64 8.62
N GLU A 31 8.98 3.59 9.44
CA GLU A 31 9.83 2.40 9.39
C GLU A 31 9.67 1.67 8.05
N LEU A 32 8.47 1.68 7.48
CA LEU A 32 8.22 1.08 6.17
C LEU A 32 8.93 1.85 5.05
N MET A 33 8.89 3.18 5.05
CA MET A 33 9.59 3.99 4.04
C MET A 33 11.10 3.89 4.20
N GLU A 34 11.61 3.97 5.42
CA GLU A 34 13.04 3.78 5.74
C GLU A 34 13.54 2.41 5.25
N TRP A 35 12.76 1.35 5.49
CA TRP A 35 13.12 0.01 5.02
C TRP A 35 13.17 -0.07 3.49
N HIS A 36 12.22 0.53 2.78
CA HIS A 36 12.23 0.52 1.31
C HIS A 36 13.38 1.32 0.72
N GLU A 37 13.68 2.50 1.29
CA GLU A 37 14.85 3.30 0.90
C GLU A 37 16.14 2.49 1.11
N SER A 38 16.27 1.79 2.24
CA SER A 38 17.41 0.90 2.50
C SER A 38 17.51 -0.29 1.54
N ALA A 39 16.37 -0.71 0.96
CA ALA A 39 16.30 -1.76 -0.05
C ALA A 39 16.57 -1.24 -1.48
N GLY A 40 16.79 0.06 -1.65
CA GLY A 40 17.11 0.71 -2.92
C GLY A 40 15.87 1.10 -3.74
N TYR A 41 14.74 1.34 -3.09
CA TYR A 41 13.59 1.99 -3.70
C TYR A 41 13.69 3.50 -3.53
N ASP A 42 13.41 4.23 -4.60
CA ASP A 42 13.34 5.69 -4.63
C ASP A 42 11.90 6.16 -4.49
N PHE A 43 11.68 7.24 -3.75
CA PHE A 43 10.37 7.87 -3.63
C PHE A 43 10.03 8.68 -4.87
N GLU A 44 8.82 8.46 -5.41
CA GLU A 44 8.28 9.23 -6.53
C GLU A 44 7.13 10.11 -6.03
N PRO A 45 7.38 11.41 -5.78
CA PRO A 45 6.36 12.33 -5.31
C PRO A 45 5.28 12.54 -6.37
N SER A 46 4.02 12.45 -5.95
CA SER A 46 2.91 12.98 -6.74
C SER A 46 2.99 14.51 -6.83
N TRP A 47 2.24 15.11 -7.74
CA TRP A 47 2.27 16.55 -8.03
C TRP A 47 1.94 17.48 -6.84
N HIS A 48 1.34 16.98 -5.77
CA HIS A 48 1.11 17.71 -4.51
C HIS A 48 2.07 17.33 -3.37
N GLN A 49 2.90 16.33 -3.57
CA GLN A 49 3.84 15.86 -2.56
C GLN A 49 5.18 16.57 -2.76
N GLU A 50 5.78 17.02 -1.66
CA GLU A 50 7.17 17.45 -1.64
C GLU A 50 8.12 16.31 -2.00
N GLU A 51 9.30 16.65 -2.51
CA GLU A 51 10.28 15.75 -3.11
C GLU A 51 10.81 14.66 -2.16
N GLY A 52 10.81 14.92 -0.85
CA GLY A 52 11.27 13.98 0.17
C GLY A 52 10.13 13.39 0.98
N TRP A 53 10.06 12.05 1.07
CA TRP A 53 9.07 11.37 1.90
C TRP A 53 9.17 11.76 3.39
N CYS A 54 10.37 12.07 3.88
CA CYS A 54 10.64 12.51 5.26
C CYS A 54 9.90 13.80 5.66
N ASN A 55 9.52 14.64 4.70
CA ASN A 55 8.77 15.87 4.99
C ASN A 55 7.29 15.58 5.28
N HIS A 56 6.79 14.42 4.83
CA HIS A 56 5.40 14.00 4.99
C HIS A 56 5.18 13.05 6.17
N ILE A 57 6.26 12.37 6.60
CA ILE A 57 6.21 11.24 7.51
C ILE A 57 7.25 11.47 8.60
N LEU A 58 6.77 11.77 9.80
CA LEU A 58 7.60 11.94 10.98
C LEU A 58 7.77 10.61 11.73
N ALA A 59 8.95 10.40 12.30
CA ALA A 59 9.28 9.21 13.10
C ALA A 59 8.64 9.23 14.50
N ASP A 60 8.13 10.37 14.95
CA ASP A 60 7.66 10.63 16.32
C ASP A 60 6.20 10.20 16.55
N TRP A 61 5.79 9.11 15.92
CA TRP A 61 4.39 8.70 15.95
C TRP A 61 3.87 8.42 17.37
N ASP A 62 2.93 9.24 17.81
CA ASP A 62 2.25 9.07 19.10
C ASP A 62 0.99 8.20 18.96
N GLY A 63 1.07 6.94 19.41
CA GLY A 63 -0.05 5.99 19.46
C GLY A 63 -1.19 6.39 20.41
N THR A 64 -0.97 7.35 21.31
CA THR A 64 -1.97 7.85 22.27
C THR A 64 -2.69 9.11 21.80
N ALA A 65 -2.19 9.76 20.74
CA ALA A 65 -2.79 10.96 20.18
C ALA A 65 -4.22 10.69 19.68
N THR A 66 -5.16 11.52 20.12
CA THR A 66 -6.54 11.49 19.63
C THR A 66 -6.59 11.99 18.20
N ARG A 67 -6.75 11.08 17.23
CA ARG A 67 -6.91 11.43 15.82
C ARG A 67 -8.38 11.61 15.50
N PHE A 68 -8.84 12.85 15.60
CA PHE A 68 -10.05 13.24 14.88
C PHE A 68 -9.72 13.24 13.38
N PRO A 69 -10.67 12.88 12.50
CA PRO A 69 -10.46 13.04 11.07
C PRO A 69 -10.23 14.53 10.81
N GLN A 70 -8.96 14.92 10.63
CA GLN A 70 -8.67 16.20 10.01
C GLN A 70 -9.32 16.15 8.62
N ALA A 71 -9.97 17.24 8.22
CA ALA A 71 -10.55 17.34 6.88
C ALA A 71 -9.51 16.85 5.86
N PRO A 72 -9.88 15.98 4.91
CA PRO A 72 -8.91 15.36 4.03
C PRO A 72 -8.07 16.45 3.38
N ALA A 73 -6.74 16.30 3.46
CA ALA A 73 -5.84 17.12 2.66
C ALA A 73 -6.35 17.05 1.21
N ILE A 74 -6.59 18.21 0.61
CA ILE A 74 -7.31 18.35 -0.64
C ILE A 74 -6.47 17.71 -1.76
N GLY A 75 -6.70 16.42 -1.99
CA GLY A 75 -6.22 15.64 -3.12
C GLY A 75 -7.42 14.92 -3.70
N LEU A 76 -7.65 15.07 -5.01
CA LEU A 76 -8.83 14.53 -5.70
C LEU A 76 -9.04 13.03 -5.45
N ASP A 77 -7.96 12.27 -5.22
CA ASP A 77 -7.99 10.81 -5.01
C ASP A 77 -8.53 10.38 -3.63
N LEU A 78 -8.51 11.25 -2.61
CA LEU A 78 -8.93 10.92 -1.25
C LEU A 78 -10.44 11.09 -1.01
N LEU A 79 -11.16 11.76 -1.92
CA LEU A 79 -12.61 11.98 -1.81
C LEU A 79 -13.41 10.68 -1.87
N TRP A 80 -12.88 9.62 -2.49
CA TRP A 80 -13.58 8.34 -2.63
C TRP A 80 -13.24 7.33 -1.52
N TYR A 81 -12.20 7.60 -0.72
CA TYR A 81 -11.70 6.65 0.27
C TYR A 81 -11.41 7.35 1.61
N PRO A 82 -12.44 7.58 2.45
CA PRO A 82 -12.33 8.40 3.66
C PRO A 82 -11.47 7.76 4.76
N ASP A 83 -11.03 6.51 4.60
CA ASP A 83 -10.14 5.83 5.55
C ASP A 83 -8.65 5.84 5.09
N ILE A 84 -8.33 6.39 3.91
CA ILE A 84 -6.98 6.62 3.41
C ILE A 84 -6.54 8.03 3.78
N ALA A 85 -5.35 8.17 4.36
CA ALA A 85 -4.77 9.47 4.71
C ALA A 85 -3.81 10.00 3.64
N ALA A 86 -3.01 9.11 3.03
CA ALA A 86 -2.07 9.44 1.97
C ALA A 86 -1.67 8.17 1.21
N ILE A 87 -1.19 8.35 -0.02
CA ILE A 87 -0.60 7.30 -0.84
C ILE A 87 0.80 7.76 -1.24
N TYR A 88 1.80 6.93 -1.01
CA TYR A 88 3.18 7.20 -1.38
C TYR A 88 3.60 6.17 -2.42
N MET A 89 4.12 6.64 -3.55
CA MET A 89 4.66 5.77 -4.59
C MET A 89 6.17 5.67 -4.40
N ILE A 90 6.69 4.45 -4.44
CA ILE A 90 8.12 4.18 -4.45
C ILE A 90 8.43 3.22 -5.59
N LYS A 91 9.62 3.36 -6.17
CA LYS A 91 10.03 2.59 -7.34
C LYS A 91 11.45 2.10 -7.25
N GLN A 92 11.71 0.99 -7.91
CA GLN A 92 13.06 0.48 -8.10
C GLN A 92 13.20 -0.07 -9.51
N PHE A 93 14.37 0.14 -10.12
CA PHE A 93 14.72 -0.46 -11.39
C PHE A 93 15.64 -1.66 -11.16
N VAL A 94 15.22 -2.83 -11.61
CA VAL A 94 15.98 -4.08 -11.50
C VAL A 94 16.21 -4.69 -12.88
N VAL A 95 17.31 -5.40 -13.06
CA VAL A 95 17.55 -6.15 -14.29
C VAL A 95 17.09 -7.58 -14.09
N MET A 96 16.01 -7.98 -14.76
CA MET A 96 15.50 -9.34 -14.78
C MET A 96 15.61 -9.92 -16.19
N HIS A 97 16.22 -11.11 -16.31
CA HIS A 97 16.42 -11.78 -17.61
C HIS A 97 17.10 -10.93 -18.71
N GLY A 98 17.91 -9.95 -18.31
CA GLY A 98 18.60 -9.04 -19.23
C GLY A 98 17.79 -7.81 -19.65
N GLU A 99 16.57 -7.66 -19.15
CA GLU A 99 15.71 -6.49 -19.37
C GLU A 99 15.59 -5.67 -18.09
N THR A 100 15.54 -4.33 -18.22
CA THR A 100 15.29 -3.45 -17.09
C THR A 100 13.79 -3.43 -16.80
N THR A 101 13.40 -3.88 -15.62
CA THR A 101 12.03 -3.90 -15.12
C THR A 101 11.86 -2.85 -14.02
N GLU A 102 10.77 -2.09 -14.10
CA GLU A 102 10.34 -1.14 -13.08
C GLU A 102 9.46 -1.87 -12.05
N LEU A 103 9.87 -1.86 -10.79
CA LEU A 103 9.08 -2.35 -9.66
C LEU A 103 8.40 -1.16 -8.99
N LYS A 104 7.07 -1.21 -8.89
CA LYS A 104 6.25 -0.16 -8.28
C LYS A 104 5.61 -0.67 -6.99
N VAL A 105 5.73 0.11 -5.92
CA VAL A 105 5.06 -0.15 -4.66
C VAL A 105 4.27 1.09 -4.27
N GLN A 106 3.00 0.87 -3.92
CA GLN A 106 2.14 1.91 -3.35
C GLN A 106 2.02 1.67 -1.85
N VAL A 107 2.61 2.56 -1.06
CA VAL A 107 2.47 2.58 0.40
C VAL A 107 1.26 3.43 0.75
N ILE A 108 0.22 2.79 1.24
CA ILE A 108 -1.08 3.40 1.50
C ILE A 108 -1.20 3.61 3.01
N LYS A 109 -1.09 4.87 3.43
CA LYS A 109 -1.22 5.28 4.83
C LYS A 109 -2.69 5.38 5.21
N MET A 110 -3.08 4.59 6.21
CA MET A 110 -4.46 4.58 6.71
C MET A 110 -4.67 5.70 7.72
N ILE A 111 -5.92 6.11 7.95
CA ILE A 111 -6.26 6.94 9.13
C ILE A 111 -6.33 6.07 10.38
N TYR A 112 -6.91 4.87 10.24
CA TYR A 112 -7.16 3.95 11.35
C TYR A 112 -6.60 2.55 11.04
N ASN A 113 -7.46 1.57 10.76
CA ASN A 113 -7.11 0.17 10.62
C ASN A 113 -7.05 -0.23 9.13
N PRO A 114 -5.92 -0.79 8.65
CA PRO A 114 -5.77 -1.33 7.29
C PRO A 114 -6.86 -2.29 6.84
N ILE A 115 -7.31 -3.19 7.71
CA ILE A 115 -8.35 -4.18 7.41
C ILE A 115 -9.66 -3.45 7.09
N LYS A 116 -10.04 -2.44 7.87
CA LYS A 116 -11.28 -1.67 7.64
C LYS A 116 -11.28 -1.02 6.25
N THR A 117 -10.14 -0.45 5.84
CA THR A 117 -10.01 0.20 4.53
C THR A 117 -10.05 -0.81 3.39
N ILE A 118 -9.26 -1.88 3.49
CA ILE A 118 -9.23 -2.97 2.49
C ILE A 118 -10.64 -3.52 2.24
N MET A 119 -11.40 -3.76 3.32
CA MET A 119 -12.76 -4.31 3.25
C MET A 119 -13.77 -3.36 2.59
N LYS A 120 -13.48 -2.06 2.51
CA LYS A 120 -14.31 -1.07 1.82
C LYS A 120 -13.87 -0.78 0.39
N PHE A 121 -12.58 -0.99 0.09
CA PHE A 121 -11.96 -0.60 -1.18
C PHE A 121 -12.15 -1.67 -2.27
N HIS A 122 -11.96 -2.94 -1.92
CA HIS A 122 -11.98 -4.02 -2.91
C HIS A 122 -13.39 -4.60 -3.12
N LEU A 123 -13.72 -4.92 -4.37
CA LEU A 123 -14.88 -5.76 -4.70
C LEU A 123 -14.73 -7.14 -4.04
N THR A 124 -15.84 -7.75 -3.66
CA THR A 124 -15.88 -9.00 -2.86
C THR A 124 -15.00 -10.12 -3.42
N CYS A 125 -14.92 -10.31 -4.74
CA CYS A 125 -14.07 -11.35 -5.33
C CYS A 125 -12.54 -11.12 -5.19
N MET A 126 -12.09 -9.92 -4.81
CA MET A 126 -10.66 -9.57 -4.71
C MET A 126 -10.19 -9.32 -3.26
N ILE A 127 -10.99 -9.62 -2.25
CA ILE A 127 -10.59 -9.42 -0.84
C ILE A 127 -9.67 -10.56 -0.39
N ASN A 128 -8.39 -10.42 -0.74
CA ASN A 128 -7.31 -11.30 -0.34
C ASN A 128 -6.26 -10.48 0.41
N ILE A 129 -5.93 -10.87 1.64
CA ILE A 129 -5.02 -10.11 2.51
C ILE A 129 -3.80 -10.95 2.84
N ILE A 130 -2.62 -10.41 2.57
CA ILE A 130 -1.34 -11.01 2.98
C ILE A 130 -0.71 -10.08 4.03
N THR A 131 -0.52 -10.61 5.23
CA THR A 131 0.20 -9.97 6.34
C THR A 131 1.60 -10.57 6.48
N PHE A 132 2.39 -10.06 7.42
CA PHE A 132 3.73 -10.59 7.68
C PHE A 132 3.74 -12.06 8.17
N SER A 133 2.64 -12.55 8.75
CA SER A 133 2.56 -13.86 9.40
C SER A 133 1.45 -14.77 8.88
N ALA A 134 0.52 -14.23 8.09
CA ALA A 134 -0.64 -14.98 7.63
C ALA A 134 -1.13 -14.49 6.27
N ARG A 135 -1.91 -15.35 5.61
CA ARG A 135 -2.55 -15.09 4.33
C ARG A 135 -4.02 -15.46 4.46
N TYR A 136 -4.90 -14.54 4.10
CA TYR A 136 -6.33 -14.66 4.25
C TYR A 136 -7.01 -14.53 2.89
N SER A 137 -7.78 -15.54 2.51
CA SER A 137 -8.74 -15.44 1.41
C SER A 137 -10.15 -15.42 1.99
N PHE A 138 -10.88 -14.32 1.80
CA PHE A 138 -12.23 -14.17 2.33
C PHE A 138 -13.28 -14.88 1.46
N TYR A 139 -12.94 -15.13 0.19
CA TYR A 139 -13.78 -15.84 -0.77
C TYR A 139 -13.00 -16.99 -1.42
N PRO A 140 -12.64 -18.02 -0.64
CA PRO A 140 -11.73 -19.07 -1.09
C PRO A 140 -12.27 -19.85 -2.29
N ILE A 141 -13.57 -20.13 -2.35
CA ILE A 141 -14.19 -20.88 -3.46
C ILE A 141 -14.03 -20.16 -4.80
N VAL A 142 -14.06 -18.82 -4.79
CA VAL A 142 -13.89 -18.02 -6.02
C VAL A 142 -12.41 -17.74 -6.30
N THR A 143 -11.58 -17.71 -5.26
CA THR A 143 -10.14 -17.40 -5.37
C THR A 143 -9.33 -18.61 -5.82
N PHE A 144 -9.64 -19.79 -5.29
CA PHE A 144 -9.02 -21.04 -5.67
C PHE A 144 -9.97 -21.72 -6.65
N GLU A 145 -9.70 -21.54 -7.95
CA GLU A 145 -10.32 -22.38 -8.99
C GLU A 145 -10.09 -23.86 -8.64
N GLU A 146 -11.09 -24.73 -8.90
CA GLU A 146 -10.96 -26.19 -8.69
C GLU A 146 -9.86 -26.82 -9.55
#